data_AF-A0A8J5L4Z7-F1
#
_entry.id   AF-A0A8J5L4Z7-F1
#
_cell.length_a   1.000
_cell.length_b   1.000
_cell.length_c   1.000
_cell.angle_alpha   90.00
_cell.angle_beta   90.00
_cell.angle_gamma   90.00
#
_symmetry.space_group_name_H-M   'P 1'
#
loop_
_entity.id
_entity.type
_entity.pdbx_description
1 polymer ?
#
loop_
_entity_poly.entity_id
_entity_poly.type
_entity_poly.pdbx_seq_one_letter_code
_entity_poly.pdbx_strand_id
1 'polypeptide(L)'
;MEWSYEGLYGPGIWVSDPYGLTGKVQSVSPTWGTEGFDPFVLGGIVSHHIATAFIVTGTMWHGARTLFRDIFADIDPDLGAQVEFGAFQKIGVH
;
A
#
# COMPACT_ATOMS: atom_id res chain seq x y z
N MET A 1 13.66 -1.86 0.54
CA MET A 1 13.26 -0.44 0.70
C MET A 1 13.19 -0.22 2.19
N GLU A 2 14.32 0.20 2.76
CA GLU A 2 14.58 0.17 4.20
C GLU A 2 14.57 1.63 4.69
N TRP A 3 13.78 1.90 5.72
CA TRP A 3 13.28 3.24 6.04
C TRP A 3 14.31 4.08 6.79
N SER A 4 14.71 5.23 6.22
CA SER A 4 15.66 6.17 6.84
C SER A 4 15.05 7.06 7.91
N TYR A 5 13.71 7.20 7.93
CA TYR A 5 12.98 8.24 8.66
C TYR A 5 12.74 7.90 10.15
N GLU A 6 12.66 6.62 10.49
CA GLU A 6 12.30 6.15 11.85
C GLU A 6 13.53 5.84 12.73
N GLY A 7 14.75 6.11 12.26
CA GLY A 7 15.98 5.91 13.03
C GLY A 7 16.38 4.45 13.27
N LEU A 8 15.52 3.49 12.90
CA LEU A 8 15.78 2.05 13.08
C LEU A 8 16.90 1.54 12.14
N TYR A 9 16.97 2.07 10.93
CA TYR A 9 17.94 1.67 9.89
C TYR A 9 18.53 2.85 9.10
N GLY A 10 18.42 4.08 9.62
CA GLY A 10 18.98 5.28 8.96
C GLY A 10 19.07 6.47 9.89
N PRO A 11 19.64 7.59 9.43
CA PRO A 11 19.99 8.71 10.30
C PRO A 11 18.77 9.48 10.85
N GLY A 12 17.57 9.32 10.29
CA GLY A 12 16.40 10.16 10.56
C GLY A 12 16.31 11.33 9.58
N ILE A 13 15.55 12.38 9.95
CA ILE A 13 15.41 13.61 9.18
C ILE A 13 15.76 14.84 10.01
N TRP A 14 16.09 15.94 9.34
CA TRP A 14 16.31 17.21 10.01
C TRP A 14 14.99 17.77 10.56
N VAL A 15 15.00 18.13 11.84
CA VAL A 15 13.86 18.74 12.53
C VAL A 15 14.35 19.91 13.38
N SER A 16 13.55 20.97 13.47
CA SER A 16 13.84 22.15 14.30
C SER A 16 12.60 22.61 15.05
N ASP A 17 12.81 23.40 16.10
CA ASP A 17 11.74 24.20 16.69
C ASP A 17 11.24 25.28 15.69
N PRO A 18 10.08 25.91 15.96
CA PRO A 18 9.50 26.91 15.05
C PRO A 18 10.39 28.13 14.78
N TYR A 19 11.35 28.43 15.67
CA TYR A 19 12.28 29.54 15.51
C TYR A 19 13.62 29.11 14.88
N GLY A 20 13.80 27.80 14.61
CA GLY A 20 14.99 27.28 13.93
C GLY A 20 16.26 27.29 14.77
N LEU A 21 16.16 27.37 16.10
CA LEU A 21 17.31 27.55 17.00
C LEU A 21 17.93 26.23 17.47
N THR A 22 17.17 25.13 17.41
CA THR A 22 17.52 23.83 18.00
C THR A 22 17.49 22.69 16.98
N GLY A 23 17.82 23.01 15.72
CA GLY A 23 17.82 22.06 14.62
C GLY A 23 18.76 20.87 14.85
N LYS A 24 18.26 19.66 14.61
CA LYS A 24 19.03 18.41 14.69
C LYS A 24 18.41 17.33 13.82
N VAL A 25 19.19 16.32 13.49
CA VAL A 25 18.66 15.10 12.88
C VAL A 25 18.01 14.24 13.96
N GLN A 26 16.79 13.76 13.72
CA GLN A 26 16.10 12.84 14.61
C GLN A 26 15.18 11.88 13.86
N SER A 27 14.87 10.75 14.51
CA SER A 27 13.80 9.85 14.09
C SER A 27 12.43 10.53 14.24
N VAL A 28 11.54 10.27 13.30
CA VAL A 28 10.16 10.74 13.31
C VAL A 28 9.24 9.54 13.05
N SER A 29 8.27 9.34 13.95
CA SER A 29 7.25 8.30 13.77
C SER A 29 6.21 8.73 12.72
N PRO A 30 5.63 7.79 11.97
CA PRO A 30 4.57 8.10 11.02
C PRO A 30 3.31 8.58 11.72
N THR A 31 2.60 9.48 11.03
CA THR A 31 1.31 9.99 11.47
C THR A 31 0.23 9.57 10.49
N TRP A 32 -0.83 8.96 11.00
CA TRP A 32 -1.88 8.33 10.20
C TRP A 32 -3.20 9.10 10.20
N GLY A 33 -3.37 10.05 11.13
CA GLY A 33 -4.54 10.93 11.17
C GLY A 33 -4.46 12.07 10.15
N THR A 34 -5.48 12.93 10.16
CA THR A 34 -5.59 14.08 9.25
C THR A 34 -4.50 15.12 9.44
N GLU A 35 -3.90 15.17 10.63
CA GLU A 35 -2.75 16.01 10.94
C GLU A 35 -1.52 15.69 10.08
N GLY A 36 -1.44 14.49 9.48
CA GLY A 36 -0.39 14.14 8.52
C GLY A 36 -0.44 14.94 7.21
N PHE A 37 -1.53 15.68 6.95
CA PHE A 37 -1.64 16.60 5.82
C PHE A 37 -1.19 18.03 6.16
N ASP A 38 -0.91 18.34 7.43
CA ASP A 38 -0.30 19.61 7.82
C ASP A 38 1.18 19.61 7.39
N PRO A 39 1.64 20.59 6.58
CA PRO A 39 3.03 20.64 6.11
C PRO A 39 4.06 20.82 7.24
N PHE A 40 3.65 21.20 8.45
CA PHE A 40 4.53 21.34 9.61
C PHE A 40 4.56 20.08 10.51
N VAL A 41 3.72 19.08 10.22
CA VAL A 41 3.74 17.78 10.91
C VAL A 41 4.56 16.79 10.08
N LEU A 42 5.83 16.64 10.45
CA LEU A 42 6.78 15.83 9.68
C LEU A 42 6.44 14.33 9.63
N GLY A 43 5.62 13.82 10.56
CA GLY A 43 5.15 12.44 10.53
C GLY A 43 4.29 12.12 9.30
N GLY A 44 3.71 13.15 8.65
CA GLY A 44 3.03 13.03 7.35
C GLY A 44 3.96 12.65 6.20
N ILE A 45 5.23 13.08 6.24
CA ILE A 45 6.24 12.70 5.23
C ILE A 45 6.51 11.20 5.35
N VAL A 46 6.66 10.69 6.57
CA VAL A 46 6.96 9.28 6.83
C VAL A 46 5.79 8.39 6.37
N SER A 47 4.56 8.74 6.75
CA SER A 47 3.37 7.99 6.32
C SER A 47 3.13 8.08 4.81
N HIS A 48 3.43 9.21 4.16
CA HIS A 48 3.37 9.34 2.70
C HIS A 48 4.32 8.38 1.97
N HIS A 49 5.56 8.22 2.44
CA HIS A 49 6.50 7.28 1.83
C HIS A 49 6.05 5.83 2.00
N ILE A 50 5.52 5.50 3.18
CA ILE A 50 4.95 4.17 3.46
C ILE A 50 3.76 3.89 2.53
N ALA A 51 2.80 4.82 2.46
CA ALA A 51 1.63 4.70 1.59
C ALA A 51 2.05 4.58 0.11
N THR A 52 2.98 5.40 -0.35
CA THR A 52 3.47 5.37 -1.73
C THR A 52 4.11 4.03 -2.08
N ALA A 53 4.84 3.39 -1.16
CA ALA A 53 5.40 2.05 -1.40
C ALA A 53 4.30 0.99 -1.64
N PHE A 54 3.20 1.04 -0.89
CA PHE A 54 2.06 0.16 -1.13
C PHE A 54 1.39 0.43 -2.47
N ILE A 55 1.21 1.71 -2.84
CA ILE A 55 0.63 2.08 -4.14
C ILE A 55 1.50 1.61 -5.29
N VAL A 56 2.81 1.80 -5.23
CA VAL A 56 3.75 1.33 -6.25
C VAL A 56 3.70 -0.19 -6.37
N THR A 57 3.71 -0.91 -5.25
CA THR A 57 3.62 -2.37 -5.26
C THR A 57 2.31 -2.86 -5.89
N GLY A 58 1.18 -2.26 -5.54
CA GLY A 58 -0.12 -2.58 -6.14
C GLY A 58 -0.21 -2.22 -7.62
N THR A 59 0.43 -1.14 -8.04
CA THR A 59 0.50 -0.73 -9.46
C THR A 59 1.36 -1.71 -10.26
N MET A 60 2.50 -2.14 -9.71
CA MET A 60 3.35 -3.16 -10.31
C MET A 60 2.61 -4.48 -10.48
N TRP A 61 1.82 -4.88 -9.47
CA TRP A 61 0.96 -6.06 -9.56
C TRP A 61 -0.05 -5.97 -10.72
N HIS A 62 -0.77 -4.86 -10.85
CA HIS A 62 -1.71 -4.66 -11.97
C HIS A 62 -1.00 -4.63 -13.32
N GLY A 63 0.18 -3.99 -13.40
CA GLY A 63 1.02 -4.01 -14.59
C GLY A 63 1.44 -5.44 -14.98
N ALA A 64 1.84 -6.26 -14.01
CA ALA A 64 2.20 -7.65 -14.21
C ALA A 64 1.01 -8.49 -14.73
N ARG A 65 -0.20 -8.31 -14.20
CA ARG A 65 -1.41 -8.99 -14.71
C ARG A 65 -1.76 -8.58 -16.14
N THR A 66 -1.45 -7.34 -16.53
CA THR A 66 -1.66 -6.86 -17.90
C THR A 66 -0.66 -7.50 -18.87
N LEU A 67 0.61 -7.60 -18.47
CA LEU A 67 1.70 -8.10 -19.34
C LEU A 67 1.76 -9.63 -19.41
N PHE A 68 1.46 -10.33 -18.31
CA PHE A 68 1.59 -11.78 -18.18
C PHE A 68 0.23 -12.44 -17.90
N ARG A 69 -0.81 -11.98 -18.58
CA ARG A 69 -2.19 -12.42 -18.35
C ARG A 69 -2.32 -13.95 -18.40
N ASP A 70 -1.71 -14.61 -19.37
CA ASP A 70 -1.87 -16.05 -19.56
C ASP A 70 -1.19 -16.90 -18.47
N ILE A 71 -0.19 -16.33 -17.76
CA ILE A 71 0.47 -16.95 -16.61
C ILE A 71 -0.34 -16.72 -15.33
N PHE A 72 -1.01 -15.56 -15.22
CA PHE A 72 -1.79 -15.18 -14.04
C PHE A 72 -3.30 -15.39 -14.18
N ALA A 73 -3.78 -15.95 -15.30
CA ALA A 73 -5.19 -16.21 -15.58
C ALA A 73 -5.79 -17.32 -14.72
N ASP A 74 -4.98 -18.23 -14.16
CA ASP A 74 -5.45 -19.25 -13.21
C ASP A 74 -5.73 -18.67 -11.80
N ILE A 75 -5.26 -17.44 -11.53
CA ILE A 75 -5.59 -16.66 -10.32
C ILE A 75 -6.76 -15.72 -10.66
N ASP A 76 -7.78 -16.24 -11.34
CA ASP A 76 -8.99 -15.49 -11.66
C ASP A 76 -9.95 -15.50 -10.45
N PRO A 77 -10.30 -14.35 -9.86
CA PRO A 77 -11.34 -14.30 -8.84
C PRO A 77 -12.74 -14.70 -9.37
N ASP A 78 -12.99 -14.66 -10.70
CA ASP A 78 -14.27 -15.07 -11.31
C ASP A 78 -14.38 -16.59 -11.54
N LEU A 79 -13.29 -17.35 -11.38
CA LEU A 79 -13.31 -18.83 -11.46
C LEU A 79 -14.12 -19.46 -10.31
N GLY A 80 -14.37 -18.73 -9.21
CA GLY A 80 -15.22 -19.16 -8.10
C GLY A 80 -16.73 -19.09 -8.38
N ALA A 81 -17.16 -18.34 -9.39
CA ALA A 81 -18.58 -18.21 -9.76
C ALA A 81 -19.05 -19.33 -10.73
N GLN A 82 -18.12 -20.11 -11.28
CA GLN A 82 -18.37 -21.17 -12.26
C GLN A 82 -18.45 -22.58 -11.64
N VAL A 83 -18.43 -22.73 -10.31
CA VAL A 83 -18.91 -23.96 -9.66
C VAL A 83 -20.44 -23.93 -9.64
N GLU A 84 -20.98 -24.43 -10.74
CA GLU A 84 -22.37 -24.48 -11.16
C GLU A 84 -23.34 -25.07 -10.09
N PHE A 85 -24.14 -24.21 -9.44
CA PHE A 85 -25.43 -24.58 -8.81
C PHE A 85 -26.53 -24.75 -9.88
N GLY A 86 -26.30 -25.56 -10.92
CA GLY A 86 -27.15 -25.60 -12.12
C GLY A 86 -27.46 -26.97 -12.69
N ALA A 87 -26.78 -28.04 -12.25
CA ALA A 87 -27.02 -29.38 -12.78
C ALA A 87 -28.22 -30.08 -12.09
N PHE A 88 -29.45 -29.57 -12.27
CA PHE A 88 -30.67 -30.33 -11.95
C PHE A 88 -31.35 -30.76 -13.24
N GLN A 89 -31.21 -32.05 -13.57
CA GLN A 89 -31.92 -32.67 -14.69
C GLN A 89 -33.43 -32.66 -14.41
N LYS A 90 -34.20 -31.86 -15.17
CA LYS A 90 -35.67 -31.89 -15.11
C LYS A 90 -36.16 -33.20 -15.71
N ILE A 91 -36.46 -34.18 -14.85
CA ILE A 91 -37.17 -35.39 -15.22
C ILE A 91 -38.61 -35.03 -15.62
N GLY A 92 -38.86 -34.93 -16.92
CA GLY A 92 -40.21 -34.89 -17.47
C GLY A 92 -40.80 -36.29 -17.44
N VAL A 93 -41.87 -36.47 -16.66
CA VAL A 93 -42.72 -37.67 -16.72
C VAL A 93 -43.89 -37.32 -17.63
N HIS A 94 -44.15 -38.23 -18.56
CA HIS A 94 -45.20 -38.19 -19.58
C HIS A 94 -46.60 -38.38 -18.98
#